data_AF-A0AAD8EMM0-F1
#
_entry.id   AF-A0AAD8EMM0-F1
#
_cell.length_a   1.000
_cell.length_b   1.000
_cell.length_c   1.000
_cell.angle_alpha   90.00
_cell.angle_beta   90.00
_cell.angle_gamma   90.00
#
_symmetry.space_group_name_H-M   'P 1'
#
loop_
_entity.id
_entity.type
_entity.pdbx_description
1 polymer ?
#
loop_
_entity_poly.entity_id
_entity_poly.type
_entity_poly.pdbx_seq_one_letter_code
_entity_poly.pdbx_strand_id
1 'polypeptide(L)'
;DTACILAKLLKQETEEKQGIQMLQNIPDIEVRLQFYRALPNVNFALAMRMCSMFPRIIDFIDRCNTVRKIKEMLDIDLDKAARIYLVLHRTLKPKNHIVFSHIIIFIMNL
;
A
#
# COMPACT_ATOMS: atom_id res chain seq x y z
N ASP A 1 28.70 12.32 12.12
CA ASP A 1 29.01 11.05 11.40
C ASP A 1 27.77 10.31 10.91
N THR A 2 26.81 9.95 11.78
CA THR A 2 25.59 9.22 11.39
C THR A 2 24.80 9.91 10.26
N ALA A 3 24.62 11.23 10.35
CA ALA A 3 23.94 11.99 9.29
C ALA A 3 24.68 11.93 7.93
N CYS A 4 26.02 11.87 7.94
CA CYS A 4 26.81 11.74 6.72
C CYS A 4 26.65 10.35 6.09
N ILE A 5 26.60 9.29 6.90
CA ILE A 5 26.35 7.92 6.44
C ILE A 5 24.95 7.82 5.85
N LEU A 6 23.94 8.36 6.52
CA LEU A 6 22.56 8.41 6.01
C LEU A 6 22.45 9.15 4.67
N ALA A 7 23.16 10.28 4.53
CA ALA A 7 23.18 11.03 3.27
C ALA A 7 23.82 10.23 2.11
N LYS A 8 24.86 9.44 2.39
CA LYS A 8 25.49 8.56 1.38
C LYS A 8 24.56 7.43 0.96
N LEU A 9 23.89 6.79 1.92
CA LEU A 9 22.90 5.74 1.65
C LEU A 9 21.73 6.28 0.83
N LEU A 10 21.17 7.44 1.21
CA LEU A 10 20.10 8.10 0.48
C LEU A 10 20.51 8.42 -0.97
N LYS A 11 21.73 8.92 -1.17
CA LYS A 11 22.25 9.22 -2.51
C LYS A 11 22.30 7.97 -3.39
N GLN A 12 22.82 6.87 -2.84
CA GLN A 12 22.89 5.59 -3.55
C GLN A 12 21.47 5.08 -3.91
N GLU A 13 20.54 5.07 -2.96
CA GLU A 13 19.15 4.67 -3.23
C GLU A 13 18.45 5.57 -4.27
N THR A 14 18.80 6.85 -4.31
CA THR A 14 18.28 7.81 -5.29
C THR A 14 18.82 7.52 -6.70
N GLU A 15 20.13 7.25 -6.82
CA GLU A 15 20.78 6.88 -8.08
C GLU A 15 20.22 5.56 -8.64
N GLU A 16 19.93 4.59 -7.77
CA GLU A 16 19.30 3.32 -8.11
C GLU A 16 17.78 3.42 -8.38
N LYS A 17 17.19 4.62 -8.31
CA LYS A 17 15.74 4.89 -8.48
C LYS A 17 14.85 4.14 -7.46
N GLN A 18 15.39 3.78 -6.31
CA GLN A 18 14.69 3.14 -5.21
C GLN A 18 14.22 4.14 -4.13
N GLY A 19 14.65 5.41 -4.24
CA GLY A 19 14.27 6.47 -3.31
C GLY A 19 12.76 6.77 -3.28
N ILE A 20 12.29 7.20 -2.11
CA ILE A 20 10.90 7.64 -1.90
C ILE A 20 10.72 9.00 -2.59
N GLN A 21 9.98 9.05 -3.70
CA GLN A 21 9.58 10.31 -4.31
C GLN A 21 8.52 10.97 -3.43
N MET A 22 8.77 12.22 -2.99
CA MET A 22 7.78 12.97 -2.21
C MET A 22 6.50 13.17 -3.03
N LEU A 23 5.40 12.72 -2.45
CA LEU A 23 4.07 12.87 -3.04
C LEU A 23 3.50 14.22 -2.61
N GLN A 24 3.67 15.21 -3.47
CA GLN A 24 3.03 16.52 -3.27
C GLN A 24 1.57 16.44 -3.76
N ASN A 25 0.65 16.87 -2.90
CA ASN A 25 -0.76 17.16 -3.23
C ASN A 25 -1.62 15.96 -3.67
N ILE A 26 -1.50 14.78 -3.03
CA ILE A 26 -2.51 13.74 -3.26
C ILE A 26 -3.69 13.91 -2.29
N PRO A 27 -4.93 14.07 -2.78
CA PRO A 27 -6.10 14.09 -1.92
C PRO A 27 -6.22 12.80 -1.10
N ASP A 28 -6.72 12.95 0.14
CA ASP A 28 -6.98 11.86 1.08
C ASP A 28 -5.80 10.90 1.28
N ILE A 29 -4.56 11.44 1.20
CA ILE A 29 -3.35 10.63 1.35
C ILE A 29 -3.28 9.98 2.72
N GLU A 30 -3.78 10.64 3.76
CA GLU A 30 -3.80 10.12 5.13
C GLU A 30 -4.66 8.86 5.24
N VAL A 31 -5.89 8.90 4.73
CA VAL A 31 -6.82 7.75 4.75
C VAL A 31 -6.23 6.57 3.96
N ARG A 32 -5.68 6.84 2.78
CA ARG A 32 -5.07 5.79 1.95
C ARG A 32 -3.81 5.22 2.59
N LEU A 33 -3.00 6.06 3.21
CA LEU A 33 -1.78 5.63 3.90
C LEU A 33 -2.12 4.78 5.13
N GLN A 34 -3.15 5.16 5.90
CA GLN A 34 -3.66 4.34 7.00
C GLN A 34 -4.15 2.97 6.50
N PHE A 35 -4.91 2.95 5.40
CA PHE A 35 -5.36 1.70 4.78
C PHE A 35 -4.18 0.79 4.38
N TYR A 36 -3.19 1.31 3.65
CA TYR A 36 -2.05 0.50 3.21
C TYR A 36 -1.16 0.06 4.37
N ARG A 37 -1.01 0.86 5.42
CA ARG A 37 -0.26 0.47 6.63
C ARG A 37 -0.96 -0.62 7.45
N ALA A 38 -2.27 -0.78 7.31
CA ALA A 38 -3.00 -1.88 7.93
C ALA A 38 -2.73 -3.23 7.24
N LEU A 39 -2.14 -3.23 6.03
CA LEU A 39 -1.78 -4.45 5.33
C LEU A 39 -0.53 -5.11 5.93
N PRO A 40 -0.49 -6.45 5.95
CA PRO A 40 0.62 -7.18 6.57
C PRO A 40 1.91 -6.96 5.77
N ASN A 41 3.01 -6.68 6.47
CA ASN A 41 4.35 -6.48 5.88
C ASN A 41 4.48 -5.24 4.98
N VAL A 42 3.57 -4.27 5.11
CA VAL A 42 3.68 -2.97 4.44
C VAL A 42 4.25 -1.95 5.41
N ASN A 43 5.48 -1.49 5.15
CA ASN A 43 6.10 -0.41 5.91
C ASN A 43 5.64 0.96 5.37
N PHE A 44 6.01 2.04 6.06
CA PHE A 44 5.60 3.39 5.68
C PHE A 44 6.05 3.78 4.26
N ALA A 45 7.28 3.44 3.89
CA ALA A 45 7.83 3.73 2.57
C ALA A 45 7.03 3.03 1.45
N LEU A 46 6.70 1.75 1.65
CA LEU A 46 5.89 0.98 0.71
C LEU A 46 4.45 1.51 0.64
N ALA A 47 3.84 1.86 1.78
CA ALA A 47 2.51 2.48 1.80
C ALA A 47 2.47 3.80 1.02
N MET A 48 3.51 4.65 1.18
CA MET A 48 3.67 5.87 0.39
C MET A 48 3.77 5.54 -1.11
N ARG A 49 4.63 4.60 -1.50
CA ARG A 49 4.75 4.15 -2.90
C ARG A 49 3.43 3.59 -3.44
N MET A 50 2.62 2.95 -2.61
CA MET A 50 1.27 2.49 -3.00
C MET A 50 0.31 3.66 -3.21
N CYS A 51 0.34 4.69 -2.37
CA CYS A 51 -0.44 5.92 -2.56
C CYS A 51 -0.10 6.66 -3.86
N SER A 52 1.15 6.56 -4.33
CA SER A 52 1.57 7.13 -5.62
C SER A 52 1.16 6.26 -6.80
N MET A 53 1.25 4.94 -6.65
CA MET A 53 0.97 3.98 -7.71
C MET A 53 -0.53 3.80 -7.98
N PHE A 54 -1.35 3.91 -6.94
CA PHE A 54 -2.80 3.70 -6.99
C PHE A 54 -3.52 4.98 -6.54
N PRO A 55 -4.11 5.75 -7.48
CA PRO A 55 -4.85 6.96 -7.15
C PRO A 55 -5.98 6.69 -6.15
N ARG A 56 -6.69 5.56 -6.28
CA ARG A 56 -7.74 5.13 -5.34
C ARG A 56 -7.46 3.75 -4.80
N ILE A 57 -7.99 3.44 -3.60
CA ILE A 57 -7.89 2.10 -2.98
C ILE A 57 -8.52 1.03 -3.89
N ILE A 58 -9.60 1.36 -4.59
CA ILE A 58 -10.28 0.45 -5.52
C ILE A 58 -9.34 0.07 -6.68
N ASP A 59 -8.55 1.02 -7.19
CA ASP A 59 -7.60 0.74 -8.28
C ASP A 59 -6.53 -0.28 -7.85
N PHE A 60 -6.13 -0.24 -6.56
CA PHE A 60 -5.27 -1.26 -5.99
C PHE A 60 -5.96 -2.62 -5.94
N ILE A 61 -7.18 -2.70 -5.41
CA ILE A 61 -7.93 -3.96 -5.29
C ILE A 61 -8.15 -4.63 -6.65
N ASP A 62 -8.55 -3.86 -7.67
CA ASP A 62 -8.84 -4.37 -9.01
C ASP A 62 -7.58 -4.88 -9.72
N ARG A 63 -6.47 -4.13 -9.62
CA ARG A 63 -5.21 -4.49 -10.27
C ARG A 63 -4.49 -5.63 -9.52
N CYS A 64 -4.63 -5.70 -8.19
CA CYS A 64 -4.00 -6.71 -7.32
C CYS A 64 -4.88 -7.95 -7.07
N ASN A 65 -5.57 -8.44 -8.09
CA ASN A 65 -6.51 -9.55 -7.97
C ASN A 65 -5.86 -10.96 -7.87
N THR A 66 -4.54 -11.06 -7.88
CA THR A 66 -3.80 -12.32 -7.70
C THR A 66 -2.50 -12.08 -6.92
N VAL A 67 -2.01 -13.12 -6.24
CA VAL A 67 -0.71 -13.09 -5.54
C VAL A 67 0.42 -12.67 -6.47
N ARG A 68 0.41 -13.18 -7.72
CA ARG A 68 1.43 -12.87 -8.73
C ARG A 68 1.46 -11.37 -9.07
N LYS A 69 0.30 -10.76 -9.32
CA LYS A 69 0.23 -9.31 -9.62
C LYS A 69 0.64 -8.45 -8.45
N ILE A 70 0.30 -8.84 -7.21
CA ILE A 70 0.75 -8.14 -6.01
C ILE A 70 2.28 -8.18 -5.92
N LYS A 71 2.89 -9.36 -6.11
CA LYS A 71 4.35 -9.51 -6.16
C LYS A 71 4.97 -8.63 -7.24
N GLU A 72 4.43 -8.66 -8.46
CA GLU A 72 4.99 -7.92 -9.61
C GLU A 72 4.85 -6.40 -9.45
N MET A 73 3.72 -5.89 -8.94
CA MET A 73 3.51 -4.45 -8.81
C MET A 73 4.19 -3.85 -7.58
N LEU A 74 4.19 -4.57 -6.46
CA LEU A 74 4.80 -4.07 -5.22
C LEU A 74 6.29 -4.40 -5.09
N ASP A 75 6.80 -5.29 -5.96
CA ASP A 75 8.16 -5.80 -5.95
C ASP A 75 8.56 -6.37 -4.58
N ILE A 76 7.77 -7.35 -4.13
CA ILE A 76 7.93 -8.00 -2.82
C ILE A 76 7.99 -9.52 -2.95
N ASP A 77 8.49 -10.17 -1.89
CA ASP A 77 8.53 -11.62 -1.80
C ASP A 77 7.15 -12.28 -1.96
N LEU A 78 7.13 -13.48 -2.53
CA LEU A 78 5.90 -14.23 -2.79
C LEU A 78 5.09 -14.46 -1.51
N ASP A 79 5.75 -14.75 -0.40
CA ASP A 79 5.10 -14.98 0.89
C ASP A 79 4.42 -13.72 1.44
N LYS A 80 5.06 -12.55 1.25
CA LYS A 80 4.48 -11.25 1.65
C LYS A 80 3.27 -10.94 0.77
N ALA A 81 3.39 -11.15 -0.54
CA ALA A 81 2.29 -10.97 -1.48
C ALA A 81 1.09 -11.90 -1.16
N ALA A 82 1.35 -13.15 -0.79
CA ALA A 82 0.31 -14.10 -0.41
C ALA A 82 -0.45 -13.66 0.85
N ARG A 83 0.25 -13.12 1.86
CA ARG A 83 -0.39 -12.58 3.07
C ARG A 83 -1.28 -11.37 2.78
N ILE A 84 -0.81 -10.44 1.93
CA ILE A 84 -1.61 -9.29 1.50
C ILE A 84 -2.86 -9.77 0.74
N TYR A 85 -2.69 -10.69 -0.20
CA TYR A 85 -3.79 -11.29 -0.97
C TYR A 85 -4.84 -11.93 -0.05
N LEU A 86 -4.41 -12.70 0.94
CA LEU A 86 -5.28 -13.35 1.91
C LEU A 86 -6.06 -12.34 2.74
N VAL A 87 -5.45 -11.24 3.19
CA VAL A 87 -6.16 -10.19 3.93
C VAL A 87 -7.24 -9.59 3.04
N LEU A 88 -6.89 -9.15 1.83
CA LEU A 88 -7.84 -8.57 0.89
C LEU A 88 -9.03 -9.50 0.60
N HIS A 89 -8.79 -10.79 0.35
CA HIS A 89 -9.85 -11.74 -0.01
C HIS A 89 -10.57 -12.35 1.20
N ARG A 90 -10.03 -12.24 2.42
CA ARG A 90 -10.73 -12.62 3.66
C ARG A 90 -11.65 -11.50 4.14
N THR A 91 -11.23 -10.24 4.06
CA THR A 91 -12.10 -9.10 4.38
C THR A 91 -13.16 -8.85 3.32
N LEU A 92 -12.89 -9.18 2.04
CA LEU A 92 -13.84 -8.98 0.94
C LEU A 92 -14.73 -10.19 0.62
N LYS A 93 -14.53 -11.36 1.26
CA LYS A 93 -15.48 -12.48 1.09
C LYS A 93 -16.78 -12.14 1.81
N PRO A 94 -17.91 -11.94 1.10
CA PRO A 94 -19.17 -11.68 1.76
C PRO A 94 -19.62 -12.99 2.42
N LYS A 95 -19.52 -13.06 3.75
CA LYS A 95 -20.55 -13.78 4.49
C LYS A 95 -21.73 -12.82 4.57
N ASN A 96 -22.62 -12.93 3.59
CA ASN A 96 -23.88 -12.19 3.45
C ASN A 96 -23.76 -10.74 2.95
N HIS A 97 -24.66 -10.43 2.00
CA HIS A 97 -24.81 -9.23 1.18
C HIS A 97 -25.09 -7.89 1.92
N ILE A 98 -24.74 -7.74 3.21
CA ILE A 98 -25.18 -6.60 4.04
C ILE A 98 -24.02 -5.70 4.51
N VAL A 99 -22.76 -6.12 4.36
CA VAL A 99 -21.62 -5.42 5.00
C VAL A 99 -20.96 -4.36 4.11
N PHE A 100 -21.21 -4.34 2.80
CA PHE A 100 -20.66 -3.31 1.90
C PHE A 100 -21.08 -1.89 2.30
N SER A 101 -22.27 -1.73 2.88
CA SER A 101 -22.72 -0.43 3.40
C SER A 101 -21.96 -0.02 4.67
N HIS A 102 -21.56 -0.96 5.52
CA HIS A 102 -20.99 -0.63 6.84
C HIS A 102 -19.51 -0.25 6.78
N ILE A 103 -18.74 -0.78 5.82
CA ILE A 103 -17.33 -0.39 5.65
C ILE A 103 -17.23 0.99 5.01
N ILE A 104 -18.11 1.32 4.04
CA ILE A 104 -18.19 2.68 3.50
C ILE A 104 -18.69 3.66 4.58
N ILE A 105 -19.66 3.27 5.42
CA ILE A 105 -20.14 4.10 6.54
C ILE A 105 -19.07 4.26 7.64
N PHE A 106 -18.23 3.25 7.92
CA PHE A 106 -17.15 3.38 8.90
C PHE A 106 -15.98 4.23 8.39
N ILE A 107 -15.74 4.25 7.08
CA ILE A 107 -14.73 5.12 6.45
C ILE A 107 -15.26 6.56 6.26
N MET A 108 -16.57 6.77 6.12
CA MET A 108 -17.18 8.10 5.97
C MET A 108 -17.51 8.81 7.30
N ASN A 109 -17.45 8.13 8.46
CA ASN A 109 -17.71 8.72 9.79
C ASN A 109 -16.43 8.86 10.64
N LEU A 110 -15.25 8.86 10.01
CA LEU A 110 -13.96 9.10 10.65
C LEU A 110 -13.31 10.35 10.06
#